data_AF-A0A1H7VSS9-F1
#
_entry.id   AF-A0A1H7VSS9-F1
#
_cell.length_a   1.000
_cell.length_b   1.000
_cell.length_c   1.000
_cell.angle_alpha   90.00
_cell.angle_beta   90.00
_cell.angle_gamma   90.00
#
_symmetry.space_group_name_H-M   'P 1'
#
loop_
_entity.id
_entity.type
_entity.pdbx_description
1 polymer ?
#
loop_
_entity_poly.entity_id
_entity_poly.type
_entity_poly.pdbx_seq_one_letter_code
_entity_poly.pdbx_strand_id
1 'polypeptide(L)'
;MTKPFNPMATYAYSKDGYDKSGSLEYTGYGFEGLNGDGVDELIIGNMSDDGRLDKMVYLIGTIHNNVPYGVLTSMENGNYYICDDNKISYECRGNFGEDYKLYQFSSDGTATECIGGISSYKNSDTGEISYKTTDKNGTTVDEISEEEFETEKKNILVKKFRYS
;
A
#
# COMPACT_ATOMS: atom_id res chain seq x y z
N MET A 1 -18.40 -20.36 5.87
CA MET A 1 -18.45 -18.88 5.82
C MET A 1 -17.60 -18.46 4.65
N THR A 2 -18.19 -17.86 3.62
CA THR A 2 -17.46 -17.31 2.47
C THR A 2 -16.66 -16.10 2.93
N LYS A 3 -15.33 -16.16 2.80
CA LYS A 3 -14.49 -14.99 3.08
C LYS A 3 -14.68 -13.97 1.95
N PRO A 4 -14.74 -12.67 2.25
CA PRO A 4 -14.80 -11.66 1.22
C PRO A 4 -13.54 -11.68 0.34
N PHE A 5 -13.69 -11.21 -0.90
CA PHE A 5 -12.63 -11.13 -1.89
C PHE A 5 -11.44 -10.28 -1.41
N ASN A 6 -11.72 -9.18 -0.70
CA ASN A 6 -10.73 -8.36 -0.01
C ASN A 6 -11.39 -7.73 1.24
N PRO A 7 -10.76 -7.79 2.43
CA PRO A 7 -11.30 -7.19 3.65
C PRO A 7 -11.57 -5.69 3.50
N MET A 8 -10.65 -4.95 2.90
CA MET A 8 -10.78 -3.50 2.66
C MET A 8 -11.89 -3.18 1.66
N ALA A 9 -12.14 -4.02 0.66
CA ALA A 9 -13.30 -3.84 -0.22
C ALA A 9 -14.65 -4.15 0.48
N THR A 10 -14.61 -4.84 1.63
CA THR A 10 -15.82 -5.16 2.43
C THR A 10 -16.24 -3.99 3.30
N TYR A 11 -15.27 -3.19 3.72
CA TYR A 11 -15.48 -2.02 4.55
C TYR A 11 -15.15 -0.79 3.71
N ALA A 12 -16.18 -0.08 3.24
CA ALA A 12 -15.85 1.26 2.80
C ALA A 12 -15.44 2.07 4.01
N TYR A 13 -14.25 2.64 3.90
CA TYR A 13 -13.84 3.69 4.80
C TYR A 13 -14.37 4.98 4.19
N SER A 14 -15.27 5.63 4.91
CA SER A 14 -15.69 7.01 4.66
C SER A 14 -15.16 7.89 5.79
N LYS A 15 -15.31 9.22 5.65
CA LYS A 15 -14.93 10.15 6.72
C LYS A 15 -15.58 9.82 8.07
N ASP A 16 -16.77 9.23 8.06
CA ASP A 16 -17.56 8.88 9.26
C ASP A 16 -17.17 7.51 9.87
N GLY A 17 -16.21 6.81 9.26
CA GLY A 17 -15.67 5.54 9.74
C GLY A 17 -16.01 4.36 8.83
N TYR A 18 -16.26 3.21 9.44
CA TYR A 18 -16.56 1.97 8.71
C TYR A 18 -18.03 1.93 8.28
N ASP A 19 -18.30 2.06 6.99
CA ASP A 19 -19.61 1.83 6.41
C ASP A 19 -19.62 0.58 5.53
N LYS A 20 -20.39 -0.43 5.96
CA LYS A 20 -20.59 -1.66 5.19
C LYS A 20 -21.63 -1.51 4.08
N SER A 21 -22.54 -0.55 4.22
CA SER A 21 -23.64 -0.35 3.28
C SER A 21 -23.21 0.43 2.04
N GLY A 22 -22.31 1.41 2.19
CA GLY A 22 -21.67 2.13 1.09
C GLY A 22 -20.43 1.46 0.48
N SER A 23 -20.09 0.21 0.84
CA SER A 23 -18.84 -0.45 0.39
C SER A 23 -18.58 -0.36 -1.11
N LEU A 24 -19.62 -0.58 -1.92
CA LEU A 24 -19.56 -0.47 -3.38
C LEU A 24 -19.65 0.98 -3.89
N GLU A 25 -20.25 1.89 -3.14
CA GLU A 25 -20.36 3.31 -3.53
C GLU A 25 -18.99 4.01 -3.42
N TYR A 26 -18.17 3.57 -2.48
CA TYR A 26 -16.84 4.11 -2.23
C TYR A 26 -15.71 3.24 -2.81
N THR A 27 -16.04 2.28 -3.69
CA THR A 27 -15.06 1.45 -4.39
C THR A 27 -15.12 1.74 -5.88
N GLY A 28 -13.99 2.14 -6.45
CA GLY A 28 -13.81 2.32 -7.89
C GLY A 28 -12.92 1.25 -8.49
N TYR A 29 -12.94 1.16 -9.81
CA TYR A 29 -11.96 0.38 -10.56
C TYR A 29 -11.50 1.12 -11.82
N GLY A 30 -10.31 0.78 -12.29
CA GLY A 30 -9.71 1.31 -13.52
C GLY A 30 -8.70 0.34 -14.11
N PHE A 31 -8.26 0.63 -15.33
CA PHE A 31 -7.21 -0.10 -16.03
C PHE A 31 -6.06 0.84 -16.35
N GLU A 32 -4.84 0.42 -16.05
CA GLU A 32 -3.64 1.21 -16.32
C GLU A 32 -2.42 0.31 -16.50
N GLY A 33 -1.59 0.58 -17.50
CA GLY A 33 -0.31 -0.11 -17.67
C GLY A 33 0.73 0.34 -16.64
N LEU A 34 0.98 -0.51 -15.64
CA LEU A 34 1.89 -0.21 -14.54
C LEU A 34 3.29 -0.82 -14.77
N ASN A 35 3.36 -2.00 -15.39
CA ASN A 35 4.63 -2.72 -15.55
C ASN A 35 5.29 -2.55 -16.94
N GLY A 36 4.58 -1.98 -17.91
CA GLY A 36 5.08 -1.74 -19.27
C GLY A 36 5.12 -2.97 -20.19
N ASP A 37 4.43 -4.06 -19.86
CA ASP A 37 4.38 -5.30 -20.67
C ASP A 37 3.34 -5.26 -21.82
N GLY A 38 2.56 -4.18 -21.90
CA GLY A 38 1.51 -3.98 -22.91
C GLY A 38 0.13 -4.52 -22.49
N VAL A 39 -0.01 -5.05 -21.28
CA VAL A 39 -1.27 -5.39 -20.63
C VAL A 39 -1.56 -4.33 -19.57
N ASP A 40 -2.78 -3.81 -19.54
CA ASP A 40 -3.19 -2.91 -18.47
C ASP A 40 -3.58 -3.71 -17.22
N GLU A 41 -3.12 -3.27 -16.06
CA GLU A 41 -3.51 -3.82 -14.77
C GLU A 41 -4.89 -3.33 -14.33
N LEU A 42 -5.70 -4.24 -13.78
CA LEU A 42 -6.91 -3.90 -13.04
C LEU A 42 -6.53 -3.32 -11.69
N ILE A 43 -6.97 -2.10 -11.42
CA ILE A 43 -6.84 -1.45 -10.12
C ILE A 43 -8.22 -1.35 -9.49
N ILE A 44 -8.36 -1.76 -8.23
CA ILE A 44 -9.56 -1.53 -7.42
C ILE A 44 -9.13 -0.74 -6.20
N GLY A 45 -9.83 0.35 -5.88
CA GLY A 45 -9.42 1.27 -4.80
C GLY A 45 -10.55 2.09 -4.21
N ASN A 46 -10.20 2.91 -3.22
CA ASN A 46 -11.10 3.79 -2.50
C ASN A 46 -11.46 5.03 -3.32
N MET A 47 -12.74 5.36 -3.35
CA MET A 47 -13.36 6.54 -3.96
C MET A 47 -14.15 7.36 -2.94
N SER A 48 -13.90 7.15 -1.65
CA SER A 48 -14.61 7.84 -0.57
C SER A 48 -14.19 9.30 -0.43
N ASP A 49 -14.88 10.00 0.46
CA ASP A 49 -14.55 11.35 0.89
C ASP A 49 -13.51 11.41 2.03
N ASP A 50 -12.96 10.27 2.47
CA ASP A 50 -11.88 10.24 3.46
C ASP A 50 -10.55 10.61 2.82
N GLY A 51 -10.13 11.87 2.99
CA GLY A 51 -8.84 12.36 2.49
C GLY A 51 -7.61 11.60 3.00
N ARG A 52 -7.71 10.78 4.06
CA ARG A 52 -6.62 9.90 4.51
C ARG A 52 -6.43 8.68 3.60
N LEU A 53 -7.50 8.26 2.93
CA LEU A 53 -7.57 7.07 2.11
C LEU A 53 -7.84 7.40 0.65
N ASP A 54 -7.82 8.69 0.31
CA ASP A 54 -7.89 9.17 -1.07
C ASP A 54 -6.91 8.36 -1.92
N LYS A 55 -7.45 7.73 -2.97
CA LYS A 55 -6.67 6.95 -3.96
C LYS A 55 -5.98 5.71 -3.40
N MET A 56 -6.37 5.24 -2.22
CA MET A 56 -5.86 4.00 -1.66
C MET A 56 -6.26 2.82 -2.56
N VAL A 57 -5.29 1.95 -2.84
CA VAL A 57 -5.48 0.72 -3.62
C VAL A 57 -5.82 -0.45 -2.72
N TYR A 58 -6.86 -1.19 -3.11
CA TYR A 58 -7.27 -2.44 -2.48
C TYR A 58 -6.69 -3.66 -3.19
N LEU A 59 -6.71 -3.64 -4.52
CA LEU A 59 -6.26 -4.76 -5.35
C LEU A 59 -5.56 -4.20 -6.59
N ILE A 60 -4.47 -4.84 -6.97
CA ILE A 60 -3.93 -4.78 -8.33
C ILE A 60 -3.98 -6.19 -8.89
N GLY A 61 -4.60 -6.34 -10.06
CA GLY A 61 -4.65 -7.59 -10.81
C GLY A 61 -4.06 -7.44 -12.20
N THR A 62 -3.44 -8.49 -12.71
CA THR A 62 -2.92 -8.56 -14.08
C THR A 62 -3.41 -9.84 -14.77
N ILE A 63 -3.14 -9.97 -16.07
CA ILE A 63 -3.33 -11.22 -16.82
C ILE A 63 -1.99 -11.62 -17.44
N HIS A 64 -1.52 -12.82 -17.11
CA HIS A 64 -0.34 -13.42 -17.73
C HIS A 64 -0.72 -14.75 -18.37
N ASN A 65 -0.45 -14.91 -19.67
CA ASN A 65 -0.83 -16.08 -20.47
C ASN A 65 -2.33 -16.47 -20.33
N ASN A 66 -3.22 -15.48 -20.39
CA ASN A 66 -4.68 -15.63 -20.20
C ASN A 66 -5.11 -16.15 -18.80
N VAL A 67 -4.22 -16.10 -17.81
CA VAL A 67 -4.54 -16.44 -16.42
C VAL A 67 -4.52 -15.15 -15.58
N PRO A 68 -5.58 -14.84 -14.81
CA PRO A 68 -5.60 -13.68 -13.94
C PRO A 68 -4.76 -13.91 -12.68
N TYR A 69 -3.97 -12.91 -12.30
CA TYR A 69 -3.16 -12.91 -11.08
C TYR A 69 -3.49 -11.71 -10.21
N GLY A 70 -3.58 -11.93 -8.89
CA GLY A 70 -3.58 -10.85 -7.92
C GLY A 70 -2.15 -10.46 -7.59
N VAL A 71 -1.70 -9.31 -8.09
CA VAL A 71 -0.35 -8.78 -7.91
C VAL A 71 -0.19 -8.21 -6.50
N LEU A 72 -1.24 -7.54 -6.03
CA LEU A 72 -1.28 -6.88 -4.72
C LEU A 72 -2.66 -7.01 -4.12
N THR A 73 -2.73 -7.22 -2.80
CA THR A 73 -3.98 -7.21 -2.03
C THR A 73 -3.72 -6.50 -0.71
N SER A 74 -4.50 -5.44 -0.45
CA SER A 74 -4.42 -4.68 0.79
C SER A 74 -4.88 -5.49 2.01
N MET A 75 -4.48 -5.02 3.19
CA MET A 75 -4.86 -5.60 4.49
C MET A 75 -5.39 -4.51 5.41
N GLU A 76 -6.08 -4.89 6.49
CA GLU A 76 -6.82 -3.98 7.40
C GLU A 76 -6.00 -2.79 7.94
N ASN A 77 -4.68 -2.97 8.08
CA ASN A 77 -3.78 -1.97 8.68
C ASN A 77 -2.79 -1.38 7.68
N GLY A 78 -2.85 -1.77 6.41
CA GLY A 78 -1.88 -1.43 5.38
C GLY A 78 -2.51 -0.72 4.20
N ASN A 79 -2.10 0.53 3.97
CA ASN A 79 -2.56 1.34 2.86
C ASN A 79 -1.54 1.33 1.73
N TYR A 80 -2.01 1.09 0.51
CA TYR A 80 -1.18 1.04 -0.68
C TYR A 80 -1.57 2.15 -1.65
N TYR A 81 -0.60 2.72 -2.34
CA TYR A 81 -0.82 3.80 -3.31
C TYR A 81 0.13 3.64 -4.50
N ILE A 82 -0.38 3.87 -5.70
CA ILE A 82 0.43 3.88 -6.93
C ILE A 82 1.18 5.21 -7.03
N CYS A 83 2.46 5.09 -7.33
CA CYS A 83 3.38 6.21 -7.48
C CYS A 83 3.47 6.70 -8.93
N ASP A 84 3.91 7.93 -9.13
CA ASP A 84 4.14 8.49 -10.48
C ASP A 84 5.15 7.68 -11.31
N ASP A 85 6.11 7.02 -10.65
CA ASP A 85 7.12 6.15 -11.24
C ASP A 85 6.69 4.66 -11.29
N ASN A 86 5.38 4.41 -11.24
CA ASN A 86 4.71 3.09 -11.24
C ASN A 86 5.13 2.14 -10.12
N LYS A 87 5.87 2.63 -9.11
CA LYS A 87 6.07 1.89 -7.87
C LYS A 87 4.80 1.90 -7.03
N ILE A 88 4.77 1.07 -6.01
CA ILE A 88 3.68 1.07 -5.04
C ILE A 88 4.26 1.42 -3.68
N SER A 89 3.75 2.50 -3.09
CA SER A 89 4.05 2.85 -1.70
C SER A 89 3.10 2.11 -0.77
N TYR A 90 3.62 1.76 0.40
CA TYR A 90 2.88 1.17 1.50
C TYR A 90 3.09 2.01 2.75
N GLU A 91 2.02 2.21 3.51
CA GLU A 91 2.11 2.69 4.88
C GLU A 91 1.23 1.86 5.82
N CYS A 92 1.74 1.61 7.01
CA CYS A 92 0.99 1.09 8.14
C CYS A 92 1.35 1.91 9.37
N ARG A 93 0.33 2.31 10.12
CA ARG A 93 0.50 3.08 11.35
C ARG A 93 -0.25 2.40 12.47
N GLY A 94 0.46 2.13 13.56
CA GLY A 94 -0.12 1.53 14.75
C GLY A 94 0.36 2.23 16.01
N ASN A 95 -0.21 1.83 17.14
CA ASN A 95 0.13 2.41 18.45
C ASN A 95 1.60 2.14 18.87
N PHE A 96 2.24 1.15 18.25
CA PHE A 96 3.59 0.69 18.61
C PHE A 96 4.63 0.98 17.52
N GLY A 97 4.26 1.71 16.46
CA GLY A 97 5.19 1.98 15.38
C GLY A 97 4.52 2.28 14.06
N GLU A 98 5.33 2.68 13.11
CA GLU A 98 4.96 2.95 11.73
C GLU A 98 5.86 2.12 10.80
N ASP A 99 5.34 1.71 9.66
CA ASP A 99 6.08 0.95 8.65
C ASP A 99 5.75 1.54 7.27
N TYR A 100 6.79 1.92 6.53
CA TYR A 100 6.69 2.50 5.20
C TYR A 100 7.57 1.72 4.23
N LYS A 101 7.00 1.25 3.12
CA LYS A 101 7.72 0.43 2.15
C LYS A 101 7.46 0.89 0.74
N LEU A 102 8.40 0.58 -0.15
CA LEU A 102 8.23 0.68 -1.59
C LEU A 102 8.28 -0.70 -2.21
N TYR A 103 7.42 -0.89 -3.19
CA TYR A 103 7.30 -2.09 -3.98
C TYR A 103 7.41 -1.76 -5.46
N GLN A 104 7.84 -2.74 -6.23
CA GLN A 104 7.79 -2.73 -7.69
C GLN A 104 7.22 -4.06 -8.18
N PHE A 105 6.83 -4.12 -9.45
CA PHE A 105 6.46 -5.38 -10.08
C PHE A 105 7.66 -6.35 -10.14
N SER A 106 7.39 -7.64 -9.94
CA SER A 106 8.33 -8.70 -10.26
C SER A 106 8.69 -8.67 -11.75
N SER A 107 9.81 -9.29 -12.11
CA SER A 107 10.27 -9.33 -13.50
C SER A 107 9.29 -10.02 -14.46
N ASP A 108 8.44 -10.93 -13.95
CA ASP A 108 7.39 -11.59 -14.73
C ASP A 108 6.03 -10.88 -14.67
N GLY A 109 5.92 -9.77 -13.92
CA GLY A 109 4.72 -8.95 -13.79
C GLY A 109 3.61 -9.58 -12.92
N THR A 110 3.78 -10.79 -12.41
CA THR A 110 2.70 -11.53 -11.73
C THR A 110 2.58 -11.24 -10.23
N ALA A 111 3.54 -10.51 -9.66
CA ALA A 111 3.60 -10.17 -8.25
C ALA A 111 4.27 -8.81 -8.02
N THR A 112 4.27 -8.34 -6.77
CA THR A 112 5.13 -7.23 -6.33
C THR A 112 6.24 -7.69 -5.40
N GLU A 113 7.38 -7.03 -5.49
CA GLU A 113 8.56 -7.24 -4.66
C GLU A 113 8.86 -5.98 -3.85
N CYS A 114 9.16 -6.14 -2.56
CA CYS A 114 9.66 -5.04 -1.73
C CYS A 114 11.05 -4.65 -2.24
N ILE A 115 11.31 -3.35 -2.35
CA ILE A 115 12.63 -2.83 -2.73
C ILE A 115 13.33 -2.07 -1.60
N GLY A 116 12.60 -1.81 -0.52
CA GLY A 116 13.11 -1.23 0.70
C GLY A 116 12.02 -0.50 1.48
N GLY A 117 12.40 -0.01 2.65
CA GLY A 117 11.49 0.74 3.51
C GLY A 117 12.14 1.22 4.79
N ILE A 118 11.33 1.84 5.63
CA ILE A 118 11.70 2.32 6.96
C ILE A 118 10.61 1.94 7.95
N SER A 119 10.99 1.75 9.20
CA SER A 119 10.06 1.49 10.29
C SER A 119 10.46 2.21 11.56
N SER A 120 9.47 2.55 12.37
CA SER A 120 9.65 2.97 13.75
C SER A 120 9.04 1.92 14.68
N TYR A 121 9.64 1.73 15.84
CA TYR A 121 9.13 0.83 16.86
C TYR A 121 9.20 1.52 18.21
N LYS A 122 8.07 1.55 18.92
CA LYS A 122 7.96 2.05 20.29
C LYS A 122 8.03 0.89 21.27
N ASN A 123 9.05 0.89 22.12
CA ASN A 123 9.19 -0.07 23.20
C ASN A 123 8.03 0.10 24.20
N SER A 124 7.32 -0.99 24.52
CA SER A 124 6.16 -0.97 25.43
C SER A 124 6.53 -0.64 26.87
N ASP A 125 7.75 -0.95 27.28
CA ASP A 125 8.19 -0.89 28.67
C ASP A 125 8.88 0.43 28.97
N THR A 126 9.73 0.91 28.05
CA THR A 126 10.49 2.17 28.21
C THR A 126 9.82 3.36 27.52
N GLY A 127 8.96 3.11 26.53
CA GLY A 127 8.37 4.16 25.70
C GLY A 127 9.33 4.75 24.66
N GLU A 128 10.58 4.30 24.62
CA GLU A 128 11.59 4.75 23.65
C GLU A 128 11.25 4.30 22.23
N ILE A 129 11.59 5.13 21.25
CA ILE A 129 11.34 4.87 19.84
C ILE A 129 12.68 4.59 19.15
N SER A 130 12.75 3.49 18.41
CA SER A 130 13.85 3.15 17.52
C SER A 130 13.40 3.26 16.06
N TYR A 131 14.27 3.74 15.17
CA TYR A 131 14.00 3.88 13.75
C TYR A 131 14.98 3.03 12.94
N LYS A 132 14.50 2.38 11.88
CA LYS A 132 15.28 1.40 11.12
C LYS A 132 14.99 1.41 9.64
N THR A 133 15.97 1.03 8.83
CA THR A 133 15.79 0.73 7.40
C THR A 133 15.52 -0.75 7.17
N THR A 134 14.91 -1.05 6.03
CA THR A 134 14.55 -2.40 5.59
C THR A 134 15.01 -2.63 4.16
N ASP A 135 15.57 -3.79 3.86
CA ASP A 135 15.97 -4.18 2.50
C ASP A 135 14.81 -4.73 1.67
N LYS A 136 15.13 -5.18 0.45
CA LYS A 136 14.21 -5.85 -0.47
C LYS A 136 13.59 -7.14 0.07
N ASN A 137 14.22 -7.78 1.06
CA ASN A 137 13.70 -8.99 1.69
C ASN A 137 12.80 -8.66 2.89
N GLY A 138 12.56 -7.37 3.18
CA GLY A 138 11.86 -6.94 4.39
C GLY A 138 12.69 -7.19 5.65
N THR A 139 14.00 -7.37 5.53
CA THR A 139 14.92 -7.55 6.66
C THR A 139 15.46 -6.20 7.11
N THR A 140 15.45 -5.98 8.42
CA THR A 140 16.10 -4.81 9.05
C THR A 140 17.57 -4.76 8.68
N VAL A 141 18.04 -3.59 8.22
CA VAL A 141 19.44 -3.40 7.79
C VAL A 141 20.18 -2.52 8.77
N ASP A 142 19.72 -1.28 8.96
CA ASP A 142 20.41 -0.27 9.75
C ASP A 142 19.46 0.39 10.76
N GLU A 143 20.03 0.86 11.87
CA GLU A 143 19.37 1.85 12.72
C GLU A 143 19.64 3.24 12.17
N ILE A 144 18.61 4.09 12.17
CA ILE A 144 18.66 5.45 11.66
C ILE A 144 18.17 6.43 12.72
N SER A 145 18.48 7.70 12.53
CA SER A 145 17.94 8.78 13.34
C SER A 145 16.46 9.06 13.02
N GLU A 146 15.78 9.76 13.91
CA GLU A 146 14.41 10.27 13.66
C GLU A 146 14.36 11.23 12.46
N GLU A 147 15.39 12.05 12.29
CA GLU A 147 15.48 13.00 11.18
C GLU A 147 15.58 12.28 9.82
N GLU A 148 16.40 11.24 9.74
CA GLU A 148 16.50 10.38 8.56
C GLU A 148 15.18 9.65 8.30
N PHE A 149 14.54 9.12 9.35
CA PHE A 149 13.24 8.47 9.24
C PHE A 149 12.18 9.40 8.67
N GLU A 150 12.03 10.61 9.21
CA GLU A 150 11.03 11.58 8.74
C GLU A 150 11.34 12.11 7.33
N THR A 151 12.62 12.14 6.93
CA THR A 151 13.03 12.48 5.56
C THR A 151 12.63 11.37 4.58
N GLU A 152 12.97 10.12 4.88
CA GLU A 152 12.66 8.98 4.01
C GLU A 152 11.15 8.70 3.94
N LYS A 153 10.44 8.90 5.06
CA LYS A 153 8.98 8.84 5.10
C LYS A 153 8.36 9.81 4.10
N LYS A 154 8.84 11.06 4.05
CA LYS A 154 8.38 12.02 3.04
C LYS A 154 8.72 11.55 1.63
N ASN A 155 9.92 11.00 1.40
CA ASN A 155 10.29 10.48 0.07
C ASN A 155 9.37 9.36 -0.41
N ILE A 156 8.93 8.48 0.48
CA ILE A 156 7.98 7.39 0.16
C ILE A 156 6.57 7.96 -0.07
N LEU A 157 6.12 8.89 0.78
CA LEU A 157 4.74 9.41 0.75
C LEU A 157 4.51 10.50 -0.31
N VAL A 158 5.52 11.27 -0.71
CA VAL A 158 5.42 12.30 -1.76
C VAL A 158 5.16 11.67 -3.13
N LYS A 159 5.43 10.38 -3.30
CA LYS A 159 5.16 9.69 -4.56
C LYS A 159 3.69 9.36 -4.83
N LYS A 160 2.77 9.54 -3.87
CA LYS A 160 1.37 9.07 -3.91
C LYS A 160 0.44 9.68 -4.98
N PHE A 161 0.94 10.42 -5.97
CA PHE A 161 0.14 11.38 -6.73
C PHE A 161 -0.35 10.93 -8.11
N ARG A 162 -0.52 9.63 -8.37
CA ARG A 162 -1.07 9.25 -9.67
C ARG A 162 -2.58 9.03 -9.63
N TYR A 163 -3.37 10.11 -9.79
CA TYR A 163 -4.69 10.11 -10.47
C TYR A 163 -5.09 11.56 -10.84
N SER A 164 -5.17 11.84 -12.14
CA SER A 164 -5.81 13.02 -12.76
C SER A 164 -6.79 12.58 -13.82
#